data_AF-A0A841RB44-F1
#
_entry.id   AF-A0A841RB44-F1
#
_cell.length_a   1.000
_cell.length_b   1.000
_cell.length_c   1.000
_cell.angle_alpha   90.00
_cell.angle_beta   90.00
_cell.angle_gamma   90.00
#
_symmetry.space_group_name_H-M   'P 1'
#
loop_
_entity.id
_entity.type
_entity.pdbx_description
1 polymer ?
#
loop_
_entity_poly.entity_id
_entity_poly.type
_entity_poly.pdbx_seq_one_letter_code
_entity_poly.pdbx_strand_id
1 'polypeptide(L)'
;MIQTYPLSKEVLSSWSFFIFYEILYVLFYYIPYEYFFRGVLQLGLSRYWGGWRSILFVTVLTTALHATKPLPEIAGAAFAGLLLGYIAEKTQSWFYPFLVHIITGISTDVFCSLFYLGVL
;
A
#
# COMPACT_ATOMS: atom_id res chain seq x y z
N MET A 1 -6.78 3.74 -11.50
CA MET A 1 -7.49 4.20 -10.29
C MET A 1 -9.00 3.94 -10.37
N ILE A 2 -9.84 4.85 -10.88
CA ILE A 2 -11.32 4.71 -10.81
C ILE A 2 -11.83 3.39 -11.44
N GLN A 3 -11.36 3.00 -12.62
CA GLN A 3 -11.79 1.74 -13.25
C GLN A 3 -11.35 0.48 -12.49
N THR A 4 -10.35 0.58 -11.62
CA THR A 4 -9.72 -0.56 -10.93
C THR A 4 -10.18 -0.69 -9.48
N TYR A 5 -10.44 0.44 -8.82
CA TYR A 5 -10.73 0.51 -7.39
C TYR A 5 -12.19 0.94 -7.13
N PRO A 6 -12.85 0.45 -6.09
CA PRO A 6 -12.42 -0.69 -5.27
C PRO A 6 -12.28 -1.97 -6.10
N LEU A 7 -11.40 -2.88 -5.66
CA LEU A 7 -11.05 -4.10 -6.41
C LEU A 7 -12.25 -5.03 -6.62
N SER A 8 -13.18 -5.03 -5.65
CA SER A 8 -14.50 -5.66 -5.74
C SER A 8 -15.54 -4.55 -5.85
N LYS A 9 -16.40 -4.58 -6.87
CA LYS A 9 -17.48 -3.58 -7.03
C LYS A 9 -18.69 -3.90 -6.16
N GLU A 10 -18.76 -5.11 -5.61
CA GLU A 10 -19.79 -5.57 -4.68
C GLU A 10 -19.83 -4.72 -3.40
N VAL A 11 -18.70 -4.09 -3.03
CA VAL A 11 -18.60 -3.18 -1.88
C VAL A 11 -19.50 -1.94 -2.01
N LEU A 12 -19.92 -1.59 -3.23
CA LEU A 12 -20.82 -0.46 -3.48
C LEU A 12 -22.27 -0.74 -3.05
N SER A 13 -22.61 -1.99 -2.72
CA SER A 13 -23.97 -2.39 -2.34
C SER A 13 -24.41 -1.86 -0.97
N SER A 14 -23.49 -1.71 -0.03
CA SER A 14 -23.78 -1.18 1.30
C SER A 14 -22.51 -0.74 2.05
N TRP A 15 -22.65 0.27 2.89
CA TRP A 15 -21.56 0.75 3.75
C TRP A 15 -21.06 -0.29 4.75
N SER A 16 -21.96 -1.12 5.29
CA SER A 16 -21.56 -2.20 6.21
C SER A 16 -20.67 -3.23 5.52
N PHE A 17 -21.00 -3.60 4.27
CA PHE A 17 -20.18 -4.52 3.50
C PHE A 17 -18.84 -3.90 3.09
N PHE A 18 -18.83 -2.61 2.72
CA PHE A 18 -17.60 -1.85 2.49
C PHE A 18 -16.66 -1.88 3.70
N ILE A 19 -17.16 -1.55 4.90
CA ILE A 19 -16.35 -1.55 6.12
C ILE A 19 -15.81 -2.95 6.43
N PHE A 20 -16.65 -3.98 6.28
CA PHE A 20 -16.21 -5.36 6.48
C PHE A 20 -15.12 -5.76 5.48
N TYR A 21 -15.27 -5.39 4.22
CA TYR A 21 -14.27 -5.60 3.17
C TYR A 21 -12.94 -4.94 3.52
N GLU A 22 -12.94 -3.65 3.90
CA GLU A 22 -11.72 -2.92 4.28
C GLU A 22 -11.02 -3.55 5.48
N ILE A 23 -11.76 -4.01 6.50
CA ILE A 23 -11.17 -4.70 7.66
C ILE A 23 -10.44 -5.97 7.23
N LEU A 24 -11.07 -6.79 6.38
CA LEU A 24 -10.44 -8.00 5.85
C LEU A 24 -9.24 -7.66 4.98
N TYR A 25 -9.34 -6.60 4.18
CA TYR A 25 -8.24 -6.18 3.31
C TYR A 25 -7.04 -5.70 4.14
N VAL A 26 -7.26 -4.93 5.20
CA VAL A 26 -6.21 -4.54 6.16
C VAL A 26 -5.58 -5.77 6.81
N LEU A 27 -6.40 -6.70 7.31
CA LEU A 27 -5.92 -7.86 8.06
C LEU A 27 -5.13 -8.86 7.20
N PHE A 28 -5.63 -9.16 6.00
CA PHE A 28 -5.10 -10.24 5.16
C PHE A 28 -4.17 -9.76 4.05
N TYR A 29 -4.16 -8.47 3.72
CA TYR A 29 -3.25 -7.91 2.73
C TYR A 29 -2.27 -6.92 3.37
N TYR A 30 -2.73 -5.80 3.92
CA TYR A 30 -1.81 -4.72 4.33
C TYR A 30 -0.88 -5.12 5.48
N ILE A 31 -1.37 -5.82 6.50
CA ILE A 31 -0.52 -6.26 7.62
C ILE A 31 0.58 -7.21 7.14
N PRO A 32 0.28 -8.37 6.49
CA PRO A 32 1.32 -9.27 5.97
C PRO A 32 2.26 -8.58 4.98
N TYR A 33 1.72 -7.73 4.10
CA TYR A 33 2.50 -7.04 3.07
C TYR A 33 3.56 -6.14 3.67
N GLU A 34 3.18 -5.22 4.55
CA GLU A 34 4.11 -4.25 5.14
C GLU A 34 5.04 -4.92 6.15
N TYR A 35 4.54 -5.89 6.92
CA TYR A 35 5.37 -6.70 7.79
C TYR A 35 6.47 -7.43 7.00
N PHE A 36 6.13 -8.06 5.87
CA PHE A 36 7.10 -8.76 5.04
C PHE A 36 8.09 -7.80 4.37
N PHE A 37 7.62 -6.82 3.60
CA PHE A 37 8.50 -5.97 2.80
C PHE A 37 9.32 -4.99 3.65
N ARG A 38 8.71 -4.31 4.62
CA ARG A 38 9.41 -3.32 5.44
C ARG A 38 10.01 -3.94 6.70
N GLY A 39 9.26 -4.80 7.38
CA GLY A 39 9.70 -5.42 8.63
C GLY A 39 10.79 -6.46 8.42
N VAL A 40 10.47 -7.55 7.73
CA VAL A 40 11.38 -8.69 7.57
C VAL A 40 12.46 -8.39 6.54
N LEU A 41 12.06 -8.02 5.31
CA LEU A 41 12.99 -7.90 4.20
C LEU A 41 13.84 -6.63 4.29
N GLN A 42 13.22 -5.45 4.34
CA GLN A 42 13.99 -4.19 4.32
C GLN A 42 14.86 -4.02 5.57
N LEU A 43 14.27 -4.06 6.77
CA LEU A 43 15.04 -3.88 8.01
C LEU A 43 16.00 -5.04 8.26
N GLY A 44 15.67 -6.26 7.82
CA GLY A 44 16.60 -7.39 7.82
C GLY A 44 17.82 -7.15 6.93
N LEU A 45 17.61 -6.70 5.68
CA LEU A 45 18.69 -6.37 4.74
C LEU A 45 19.48 -5.12 5.16
N SER A 46 18.83 -4.13 5.79
CA SER A 46 19.48 -2.88 6.21
C SER A 46 20.70 -3.14 7.10
N ARG A 47 20.62 -4.17 7.96
CA ARG A 47 21.71 -4.58 8.86
C ARG A 47 22.99 -4.99 8.13
N TYR A 48 22.88 -5.47 6.88
CA TYR A 48 24.01 -5.96 6.08
C TYR A 48 24.37 -5.04 4.92
N TRP A 49 23.38 -4.41 4.29
CA TRP A 49 23.57 -3.61 3.08
C TRP A 49 23.55 -2.10 3.35
N GLY A 50 23.11 -1.69 4.54
CA GLY A 50 22.80 -0.31 4.88
C GLY A 50 21.43 0.12 4.38
N GLY A 51 20.81 1.07 5.10
CA GLY A 51 19.43 1.50 4.87
C GLY A 51 19.14 2.00 3.45
N TRP A 52 20.05 2.75 2.83
CA TRP A 52 19.78 3.27 1.49
C TRP A 52 19.67 2.15 0.43
N ARG A 53 20.49 1.10 0.53
CA ARG A 53 20.47 -0.04 -0.41
C ARG A 53 19.23 -0.90 -0.20
N SER A 54 18.87 -1.16 1.06
CA SER A 54 17.67 -1.93 1.38
C SER A 54 16.41 -1.19 0.92
N ILE A 55 16.33 0.13 1.11
CA ILE A 55 15.22 0.96 0.62
C ILE A 55 15.07 0.84 -0.89
N LEU A 56 16.16 1.04 -1.65
CA LEU A 56 16.11 0.96 -3.11
C LEU A 56 15.71 -0.45 -3.58
N PHE A 57 16.32 -1.48 -3.01
CA PHE A 57 16.05 -2.87 -3.38
C PHE A 57 14.58 -3.23 -3.16
N VAL A 58 14.05 -2.96 -1.96
CA VAL A 58 12.65 -3.27 -1.64
C VAL A 58 11.69 -2.39 -2.44
N THR A 59 12.05 -1.13 -2.72
CA THR A 59 11.26 -0.26 -3.60
C THR A 59 11.12 -0.82 -5.00
N VAL A 60 12.20 -1.33 -5.59
CA VAL A 60 12.15 -1.98 -6.92
C VAL A 60 11.19 -3.17 -6.89
N LEU A 61 11.29 -4.03 -5.87
CA LEU A 61 10.40 -5.18 -5.73
C LEU A 61 8.93 -4.77 -5.59
N THR A 62 8.61 -3.83 -4.71
CA THR A 62 7.22 -3.39 -4.49
C THR A 62 6.66 -2.62 -5.69
N THR A 63 7.51 -1.90 -6.43
CA THR A 63 7.11 -1.23 -7.68
C THR A 63 6.84 -2.26 -8.79
N ALA A 64 7.64 -3.32 -8.87
CA ALA A 64 7.44 -4.39 -9.86
C ALA A 64 6.08 -5.10 -9.70
N LEU A 65 5.54 -5.17 -8.48
CA LEU A 65 4.18 -5.68 -8.25
C LEU A 65 3.08 -4.84 -8.94
N HIS A 66 3.41 -3.61 -9.33
CA HIS A 66 2.51 -2.70 -10.04
C HIS A 66 2.80 -2.67 -11.56
N ALA A 67 3.70 -3.50 -12.10
CA ALA A 67 4.16 -3.40 -13.49
C ALA A 67 3.05 -3.51 -14.56
N THR A 68 1.90 -4.10 -14.23
CA THR A 68 0.74 -4.22 -15.11
C THR A 68 -0.27 -3.08 -14.97
N LYS A 69 0.00 -2.10 -14.09
CA LYS A 69 -0.88 -0.97 -13.79
C LYS A 69 -0.57 0.24 -14.69
N PRO A 70 -1.48 1.22 -14.78
CA PRO A 70 -1.22 2.46 -15.51
C PRO A 70 0.03 3.18 -14.98
N LEU A 71 0.73 3.88 -15.88
CA LEU A 71 1.99 4.57 -15.55
C LEU A 71 1.93 5.46 -14.29
N PRO A 72 0.87 6.25 -14.04
CA PRO A 72 0.78 7.05 -12.81
C PRO A 72 0.79 6.20 -11.53
N GLU A 73 0.20 5.01 -11.57
CA GLU A 73 0.17 4.08 -10.43
C GLU A 73 1.54 3.44 -10.20
N ILE A 74 2.26 3.10 -11.27
CA ILE A 74 3.65 2.61 -11.19
C ILE A 74 4.57 3.69 -10.59
N ALA A 75 4.47 4.93 -11.09
CA ALA A 75 5.26 6.05 -10.60
C ALA A 75 4.92 6.38 -9.13
N GLY A 76 3.64 6.33 -8.78
CA GLY A 76 3.16 6.47 -7.40
C GLY A 76 3.71 5.37 -6.49
N ALA A 77 3.70 4.11 -6.93
CA ALA A 77 4.26 2.98 -6.18
C ALA A 77 5.77 3.12 -5.96
N ALA A 78 6.52 3.62 -6.95
CA ALA A 78 7.94 3.89 -6.81
C ALA A 78 8.22 4.98 -5.78
N PHE A 79 7.51 6.11 -5.87
CA PHE A 79 7.62 7.21 -4.91
C PHE A 79 7.23 6.78 -3.48
N ALA A 80 6.08 6.10 -3.35
CA ALA A 80 5.61 5.55 -2.08
C ALA A 80 6.61 4.54 -1.52
N GLY A 81 7.20 3.68 -2.36
CA GLY A 81 8.21 2.72 -1.93
C GLY A 81 9.43 3.36 -1.28
N LEU A 82 9.93 4.46 -1.85
CA LEU A 82 11.01 5.25 -1.27
C LEU A 82 10.61 5.92 0.04
N LEU A 83 9.43 6.54 0.09
CA LEU A 83 8.92 7.23 1.27
C LEU A 83 8.68 6.25 2.44
N LEU A 84 7.95 5.17 2.20
CA LEU A 84 7.68 4.12 3.18
C LEU A 84 8.97 3.44 3.64
N GLY A 85 9.90 3.21 2.71
CA GLY A 85 11.21 2.68 3.04
C GLY A 85 12.00 3.62 3.96
N TYR A 86 12.02 4.91 3.65
CA TYR A 86 12.65 5.92 4.50
C TYR A 86 12.02 5.95 5.90
N ILE A 87 10.69 5.96 5.99
CA ILE A 87 9.98 5.93 7.28
C ILE A 87 10.38 4.69 8.07
N ALA A 88 10.31 3.50 7.45
CA ALA A 88 10.67 2.24 8.10
C ALA A 88 12.08 2.28 8.70
N GLU A 89 13.05 2.80 7.93
CA GLU A 89 14.44 2.92 8.34
C GLU A 89 14.62 3.97 9.46
N LYS A 90 13.91 5.09 9.39
CA LYS A 90 14.01 6.15 10.41
C LYS A 90 13.37 5.74 11.73
N THR A 91 12.25 5.02 11.69
CA THR A 91 11.50 4.58 12.87
C THR A 91 11.89 3.19 13.34
N GLN A 92 12.71 2.46 12.58
CA GLN A 92 13.05 1.05 12.80
C GLN A 92 11.80 0.18 13.05
N SER A 93 10.73 0.44 12.28
CA SER A 93 9.42 -0.19 12.47
C SER A 93 8.62 -0.22 11.18
N TRP A 94 8.01 -1.37 10.88
CA TRP A 94 7.10 -1.55 9.75
C TRP A 94 5.71 -0.94 10.00
N PHE A 95 5.38 -0.67 11.27
CA PHE A 95 4.06 -0.21 11.67
C PHE A 95 3.71 1.19 11.13
N TYR A 96 4.66 2.13 11.14
CA TYR A 96 4.42 3.47 10.60
C TYR A 96 4.24 3.49 9.07
N PRO A 97 5.06 2.77 8.28
CA PRO A 97 4.78 2.53 6.86
C PRO A 97 3.39 1.93 6.64
N PHE A 98 3.02 0.93 7.45
CA PHE A 98 1.70 0.32 7.41
C PHE A 98 0.57 1.33 7.59
N LEU A 99 0.65 2.22 8.59
CA LEU A 99 -0.36 3.26 8.78
C LEU A 99 -0.50 4.17 7.56
N VAL A 100 0.61 4.59 6.96
CA VAL A 100 0.57 5.44 5.75
C VAL A 100 -0.02 4.67 4.56
N HIS A 101 0.32 3.40 4.41
CA HIS A 101 -0.15 2.57 3.31
C HIS A 101 -1.66 2.31 3.41
N ILE A 102 -2.19 1.95 4.59
CA ILE A 102 -3.64 1.74 4.76
C ILE A 102 -4.43 3.02 4.56
N ILE A 103 -3.93 4.19 5.00
CA ILE A 103 -4.61 5.47 4.79
C ILE A 103 -4.74 5.75 3.30
N THR A 104 -3.68 5.52 2.54
CA THR A 104 -3.66 5.72 1.08
C THR A 104 -4.63 4.76 0.38
N GLY A 105 -4.62 3.49 0.79
CA GLY A 105 -5.51 2.45 0.26
C GLY A 105 -6.99 2.75 0.49
N ILE A 106 -7.38 2.89 1.76
CA ILE A 106 -8.76 3.17 2.16
C ILE A 106 -9.25 4.47 1.53
N SER A 107 -8.41 5.51 1.48
CA SER A 107 -8.77 6.78 0.84
C SER A 107 -9.02 6.64 -0.66
N THR A 108 -8.27 5.77 -1.34
CA THR A 108 -8.48 5.45 -2.76
C THR A 108 -9.81 4.73 -2.96
N ASP A 109 -10.11 3.74 -2.12
CA ASP A 109 -11.35 2.95 -2.20
C ASP A 109 -12.59 3.79 -1.86
N VAL A 110 -12.50 4.65 -0.85
CA VAL A 110 -13.55 5.63 -0.52
C VAL A 110 -13.77 6.61 -1.66
N PHE A 111 -12.71 7.24 -2.18
CA PHE A 111 -12.81 8.21 -3.28
C PHE A 111 -13.47 7.58 -4.51
N CYS A 112 -13.00 6.40 -4.92
CA CYS A 112 -13.57 5.72 -6.08
C CYS A 112 -15.02 5.31 -5.84
N SER A 113 -15.36 4.83 -4.63
CA SER A 113 -16.74 4.45 -4.30
C SER A 113 -17.69 5.64 -4.35
N LEU A 114 -17.29 6.79 -3.78
CA LEU A 114 -18.09 8.02 -3.84
C LEU A 114 -18.29 8.52 -5.28
N PHE A 115 -17.26 8.43 -6.11
CA PHE A 115 -17.34 8.76 -7.53
C PHE A 115 -18.32 7.83 -8.27
N TYR A 116 -18.27 6.52 -8.04
CA TYR A 116 -19.22 5.57 -8.64
C TYR A 116 -20.67 5.80 -8.23
N LEU A 117 -20.88 6.26 -7.00
CA LEU A 117 -22.22 6.58 -6.47
C LEU A 117 -22.73 7.96 -6.91
N GLY A 118 -21.94 8.74 -7.67
CA GLY A 118 -22.30 10.08 -8.12
C GLY A 118 -22.34 11.13 -7.02
N VAL A 119 -21.66 10.89 -5.90
CA VAL A 119 -21.53 11.85 -4.80
C VAL A 119 -20.43 12.88 -5.07
N LEU A 120 -19.37 12.45 -5.78
CA LEU A 120 -18.27 13.25 -6.30
C LEU A 120 -18.25 13.16 -7.83
#